data_AF-A0A5C2SIE6-F1
#
_entry.id   AF-A0A5C2SIE6-F1
#
_cell.length_a   1.000
_cell.length_b   1.000
_cell.length_c   1.000
_cell.angle_alpha   90.00
_cell.angle_beta   90.00
_cell.angle_gamma   90.00
#
_symmetry.space_group_name_H-M   'P 1'
#
loop_
_entity.id
_entity.type
_entity.pdbx_description
1 polymer ?
#
loop_
_entity_poly.entity_id
_entity_poly.type
_entity_poly.pdbx_seq_one_letter_code
_entity_poly.pdbx_strand_id
1 'polypeptide(L)'
;MPSGLPAYELYARLLFPLGYGHPLWGFPSDERPIQLGDVGRLLQGKFHRLFNTTEQQDHESDIPFPEDFQPLAMKNMILQELKLPSGPFLHSSSVTDTKFDMADREAATIRASAKLTERSAALLMLAPATTRTIMSKRRIVAYMKEHYNSWVALAETSGFDADDLILITGTTTTAACGALAFTLPDSNSRGEGTETPQLSVSWDSREGMMRAEVDGTDIVGRDTCRTGVAPESEGAQSAEGPLCVFVHYYKMKRRFWWSRAIRAAAGPHEFPKGREDEDPPRVCAGCDRDEEDEEPVERHDPVDDVLNYILENSSAHTAIASTHDVCELLQKYGHDASELVVAVLNRAAPRVELDKDGMGTLLIEETQNAPSAALISNMPILRQAGCCSSFQPRWYTESGARSMAVAVC
;
A
#
# COMPACT_ATOMS: atom_id res chain seq x y z
N MET A 1 25.55 -5.26 10.38
CA MET A 1 24.23 -5.93 10.34
C MET A 1 23.48 -5.24 9.21
N PRO A 2 23.39 -5.81 7.99
CA PRO A 2 22.47 -5.26 6.98
C PRO A 2 21.05 -5.58 7.49
N SER A 3 20.45 -4.58 8.13
CA SER A 3 19.47 -3.64 7.56
C SER A 3 18.12 -4.32 7.54
N GLY A 4 17.40 -4.22 8.67
CA GLY A 4 15.97 -4.51 8.69
C GLY A 4 15.26 -3.72 7.58
N LEU A 5 14.08 -4.20 7.17
CA LEU A 5 13.31 -3.55 6.12
C LEU A 5 13.18 -2.04 6.40
N PRO A 6 13.28 -1.18 5.37
CA PRO A 6 12.96 0.22 5.51
C PRO A 6 11.58 0.39 6.17
N ALA A 7 11.41 1.43 6.99
CA ALA A 7 10.19 1.63 7.78
C ALA A 7 8.92 1.63 6.90
N TYR A 8 8.98 2.21 5.70
CA TYR A 8 7.85 2.22 4.76
C TYR A 8 7.44 0.82 4.29
N GLU A 9 8.41 -0.08 4.08
CA GLU A 9 8.16 -1.44 3.61
C GLU A 9 7.68 -2.32 4.74
N LEU A 10 8.27 -2.17 5.93
CA LEU A 10 7.78 -2.82 7.13
C LEU A 10 6.33 -2.41 7.44
N TYR A 11 6.05 -1.10 7.36
CA TYR A 11 4.71 -0.55 7.53
C TYR A 11 3.71 -1.14 6.53
N ALA A 12 4.10 -1.20 5.24
CA ALA A 12 3.26 -1.80 4.21
C ALA A 12 2.98 -3.27 4.47
N ARG A 13 4.02 -4.05 4.75
CA ARG A 13 3.92 -5.48 5.04
C ARG A 13 3.01 -5.77 6.24
N LEU A 14 3.09 -4.96 7.30
CA LEU A 14 2.37 -5.23 8.54
C LEU A 14 0.92 -4.71 8.55
N LEU A 15 0.59 -3.66 7.79
CA LEU A 15 -0.78 -3.12 7.74
C LEU A 15 -1.59 -3.57 6.52
N PHE A 16 -0.95 -3.99 5.43
CA PHE A 16 -1.67 -4.49 4.25
C PHE A 16 -2.69 -5.61 4.57
N PRO A 17 -2.37 -6.60 5.43
CA PRO A 17 -3.30 -7.68 5.76
C PRO A 17 -4.59 -7.25 6.46
N LEU A 18 -4.65 -6.01 6.95
CA LEU A 18 -5.87 -5.45 7.57
C LEU A 18 -7.00 -5.21 6.56
N GLY A 19 -6.69 -5.21 5.26
CA GLY A 19 -7.70 -5.15 4.20
C GLY A 19 -8.14 -3.75 3.77
N TYR A 20 -7.48 -2.70 4.25
CA TYR A 20 -7.77 -1.30 3.89
C TYR A 20 -7.14 -0.86 2.56
N GLY A 21 -6.45 -1.76 1.86
CA GLY A 21 -5.63 -1.45 0.70
C GLY A 21 -4.15 -1.35 1.04
N HIS A 22 -3.35 -0.87 0.09
CA HIS A 22 -1.93 -0.66 0.29
C HIS A 22 -1.69 0.62 1.09
N PRO A 23 -1.08 0.54 2.28
CA PRO A 23 -0.84 1.72 3.10
C PRO A 23 0.30 2.57 2.52
N LEU A 24 0.19 3.88 2.64
CA LEU A 24 1.22 4.83 2.21
C LEU A 24 2.00 5.34 3.43
N TRP A 25 3.32 5.41 3.31
CA TRP A 25 4.21 5.92 4.35
C TRP A 25 4.45 7.41 4.21
N GLY A 26 4.76 7.90 3.00
CA GLY A 26 5.03 9.32 2.78
C GLY A 26 3.82 10.02 2.17
N PHE A 27 3.07 10.75 3.00
CA PHE A 27 1.94 11.53 2.54
C PHE A 27 2.46 12.76 1.77
N PRO A 28 2.02 12.98 0.52
CA PRO A 28 2.49 14.15 -0.24
C PRO A 28 2.03 15.43 0.45
N SER A 29 3.00 16.26 0.88
CA SER A 29 2.72 17.60 1.44
C SER A 29 2.49 18.64 0.35
N ASP A 30 3.11 18.45 -0.83
CA ASP A 30 3.21 19.48 -1.87
C ASP A 30 2.62 19.05 -3.23
N GLU A 31 2.23 17.78 -3.36
CA GLU A 31 1.69 17.22 -4.60
C GLU A 31 0.16 17.16 -4.54
N ARG A 32 -0.46 17.34 -5.70
CA ARG A 32 -1.89 17.19 -5.90
C ARG A 32 -2.39 15.90 -5.19
N PRO A 33 -3.49 15.94 -4.43
CA PRO A 33 -4.00 14.77 -3.73
C PRO A 33 -4.19 13.59 -4.68
N ILE A 34 -3.94 12.37 -4.19
CA ILE A 34 -4.18 11.14 -4.97
C ILE A 34 -5.67 11.03 -5.28
N GLN A 35 -6.00 10.81 -6.55
CA GLN A 35 -7.35 10.74 -7.08
C GLN A 35 -7.66 9.36 -7.67
N LEU A 36 -8.95 9.04 -7.71
CA LEU A 36 -9.42 7.88 -8.46
C LEU A 36 -9.05 8.06 -9.94
N GLY A 37 -8.56 6.99 -10.55
CA GLY A 37 -8.10 6.99 -11.93
C GLY A 37 -6.66 7.46 -12.12
N ASP A 38 -5.95 7.88 -11.07
CA ASP A 38 -4.52 8.16 -11.19
C ASP A 38 -3.78 6.89 -11.65
N VAL A 39 -2.87 7.05 -12.60
CA VAL A 39 -1.92 6.03 -13.06
C VAL A 39 -0.54 6.48 -12.65
N GLY A 40 0.26 5.57 -12.12
CA GLY A 40 1.60 5.88 -11.62
C GLY A 40 2.29 4.66 -11.06
N ARG A 41 3.27 4.87 -10.19
CA ARG A 41 3.96 3.80 -9.47
C ARG A 41 4.06 4.11 -7.98
N LEU A 42 4.25 3.07 -7.19
CA LEU A 42 4.61 3.24 -5.79
C LEU A 42 6.13 3.15 -5.66
N LEU A 43 6.76 4.13 -5.00
CA LEU A 43 8.20 4.14 -4.74
C LEU A 43 8.44 4.64 -3.31
N GLN A 44 9.23 3.90 -2.52
CA GLN A 44 9.59 4.25 -1.13
C GLN A 44 8.38 4.62 -0.24
N GLY A 45 7.27 3.87 -0.38
CA GLY A 45 6.04 4.10 0.37
C GLY A 45 5.24 5.34 -0.06
N LYS A 46 5.60 5.98 -1.17
CA LYS A 46 4.87 7.10 -1.79
C LYS A 46 4.26 6.67 -3.13
N PHE A 47 3.22 7.36 -3.55
CA PHE A 47 2.69 7.22 -4.91
C PHE A 47 3.20 8.37 -5.77
N HIS A 48 3.79 8.02 -6.92
CA HIS A 48 4.24 8.99 -7.92
C HIS A 48 3.30 8.90 -9.11
N ARG A 49 2.50 9.93 -9.29
CA ARG A 49 1.53 10.03 -10.38
C ARG A 49 2.23 10.27 -11.72
N LEU A 50 1.82 9.52 -12.74
CA LEU A 50 2.17 9.74 -14.13
C LEU A 50 1.10 10.61 -14.82
N PHE A 51 -0.16 10.18 -14.80
CA PHE A 51 -1.32 10.94 -15.33
C PHE A 51 -2.61 10.47 -14.62
N ASN A 52 -3.77 11.04 -14.94
CA ASN A 52 -5.07 10.57 -14.44
C ASN A 52 -6.00 10.22 -15.60
N THR A 53 -6.58 9.02 -15.54
CA THR A 53 -7.45 8.47 -16.57
C THR A 53 -8.80 9.15 -16.67
N THR A 54 -9.26 9.89 -15.65
CA THR A 54 -10.55 10.57 -15.63
C THR A 54 -10.46 12.03 -16.06
N GLU A 55 -9.26 12.59 -16.15
CA GLU A 55 -9.05 13.97 -16.56
C GLU A 55 -9.31 14.15 -18.05
N GLN A 56 -9.86 15.31 -18.41
CA GLN A 56 -9.89 15.71 -19.80
C GLN A 56 -8.50 16.21 -20.19
N GLN A 57 -8.13 15.98 -21.44
CA GLN A 57 -6.91 16.54 -22.00
C GLN A 57 -7.12 18.05 -22.19
N ASP A 58 -7.05 18.79 -21.09
CA ASP A 58 -7.06 20.24 -21.12
C ASP A 58 -5.65 20.73 -21.47
N HIS A 59 -5.57 21.73 -22.34
CA HIS A 59 -4.32 22.26 -22.89
C HIS A 59 -3.40 22.94 -21.85
N GLU A 60 -3.80 23.03 -20.58
CA GLU A 60 -3.08 23.77 -19.53
C GLU A 60 -2.24 22.89 -18.58
N SER A 61 -2.33 21.56 -18.65
CA SER A 61 -1.49 20.69 -17.81
C SER A 61 -0.19 20.32 -18.52
N ASP A 62 0.95 20.58 -17.88
CA ASP A 62 2.28 20.12 -18.32
C ASP A 62 2.46 18.59 -18.23
N ILE A 63 1.46 17.87 -17.71
CA ILE A 63 1.50 16.42 -17.55
C ILE A 63 1.18 15.76 -18.90
N PRO A 64 2.10 14.95 -19.47
CA PRO A 64 1.86 14.28 -20.73
C PRO A 64 0.77 13.21 -20.60
N PHE A 65 -0.07 13.10 -21.63
CA PHE A 65 -1.05 12.02 -21.77
C PHE A 65 -0.58 11.01 -22.82
N PRO A 66 -1.05 9.74 -22.75
CA PRO A 66 -0.81 8.76 -23.81
C PRO A 66 -1.33 9.24 -25.18
N GLU A 67 -0.70 8.84 -26.29
CA GLU A 67 -1.06 9.32 -27.65
C GLU A 67 -2.52 9.03 -28.05
N ASP A 68 -3.07 7.91 -27.59
CA ASP A 68 -4.43 7.45 -27.85
C ASP A 68 -5.37 7.66 -26.65
N PHE A 69 -5.05 8.64 -25.79
CA PHE A 69 -5.75 8.85 -24.54
C PHE A 69 -7.27 9.00 -24.72
N GLN A 70 -8.00 8.10 -24.07
CA GLN A 70 -9.45 8.18 -23.94
C GLN A 70 -9.82 8.22 -22.45
N PRO A 71 -10.51 9.27 -21.96
CA PRO A 71 -10.87 9.36 -20.56
C PRO A 71 -11.77 8.21 -20.10
N LEU A 72 -11.47 7.67 -18.92
CA LEU A 72 -12.27 6.68 -18.21
C LEU A 72 -13.61 7.27 -17.78
N ALA A 73 -14.69 6.80 -18.40
CA ALA A 73 -16.04 7.28 -18.14
C ALA A 73 -16.58 6.83 -16.77
N MET A 74 -16.46 7.71 -15.75
CA MET A 74 -16.91 7.49 -14.37
C MET A 74 -18.44 7.45 -14.21
N LYS A 75 -19.20 8.09 -15.11
CA LYS A 75 -20.66 8.31 -14.99
C LYS A 75 -21.50 7.03 -14.76
N ASN A 76 -21.01 5.86 -15.16
CA ASN A 76 -21.72 4.59 -15.03
C ASN A 76 -20.99 3.60 -14.10
N MET A 77 -20.06 4.07 -13.28
CA MET A 77 -19.32 3.23 -12.35
C MET A 77 -20.03 3.20 -11.00
N ILE A 78 -20.05 2.03 -10.38
CA ILE A 78 -20.49 1.88 -9.01
C ILE A 78 -19.35 2.38 -8.12
N LEU A 79 -19.58 3.51 -7.46
CA LEU A 79 -18.70 4.06 -6.44
C LEU A 79 -19.23 3.67 -5.06
N GLN A 80 -18.34 3.14 -4.23
CA GLN A 80 -18.60 2.90 -2.82
C GLN A 80 -17.88 3.96 -2.00
N GLU A 81 -18.61 4.58 -1.07
CA GLU A 81 -18.02 5.46 -0.06
C GLU A 81 -18.27 4.85 1.32
N LEU A 82 -17.19 4.66 2.08
CA LEU A 82 -17.21 4.08 3.41
C LEU A 82 -16.55 5.06 4.38
N LYS A 83 -17.29 5.50 5.40
CA LYS A 83 -16.70 6.23 6.52
C LYS A 83 -16.09 5.22 7.47
N LEU A 84 -14.79 5.33 7.71
CA LEU A 84 -14.16 4.55 8.75
C LEU A 84 -14.66 5.08 10.09
N PRO A 85 -15.18 4.20 10.98
CA PRO A 85 -15.63 4.63 12.29
C PRO A 85 -14.49 5.35 12.99
N SER A 86 -14.79 6.43 13.71
CA SER A 86 -13.83 7.18 14.49
C SER A 86 -13.23 6.24 15.55
N GLY A 87 -12.07 5.67 15.24
CA GLY A 87 -11.26 4.83 16.10
C GLY A 87 -9.82 5.29 15.88
N PRO A 88 -9.03 5.57 16.93
CA PRO A 88 -7.86 6.41 16.71
C PRO A 88 -6.66 5.66 16.13
N PHE A 89 -6.75 4.33 15.88
CA PHE A 89 -5.59 3.50 15.56
C PHE A 89 -5.95 2.30 14.69
N LEU A 90 -5.11 2.00 13.71
CA LEU A 90 -4.93 0.72 13.06
C LEU A 90 -3.56 0.18 13.45
N HIS A 91 -3.46 -1.11 13.76
CA HIS A 91 -2.19 -1.69 14.20
C HIS A 91 -1.99 -3.09 13.65
N SER A 92 -0.73 -3.51 13.56
CA SER A 92 -0.36 -4.88 13.22
C SER A 92 -0.85 -5.88 14.27
N SER A 93 -0.95 -7.16 13.88
CA SER A 93 -1.29 -8.29 14.76
C SER A 93 -0.34 -8.43 15.96
N SER A 94 0.89 -7.93 15.81
CA SER A 94 1.91 -7.93 16.86
C SER A 94 1.65 -6.95 18.02
N VAL A 95 0.65 -6.08 17.90
CA VAL A 95 0.27 -5.10 18.93
C VAL A 95 -1.01 -5.58 19.62
N THR A 96 -0.93 -5.77 20.95
CA THR A 96 -2.01 -6.34 21.79
C THR A 96 -2.21 -5.52 23.05
N ASP A 97 -3.25 -5.82 23.84
CA ASP A 97 -3.56 -5.16 25.12
C ASP A 97 -3.56 -3.62 25.03
N THR A 98 -4.19 -3.09 23.98
CA THR A 98 -4.21 -1.65 23.71
C THR A 98 -5.09 -0.92 24.72
N LYS A 99 -4.52 0.05 25.42
CA LYS A 99 -5.23 0.99 26.29
C LYS A 99 -5.11 2.38 25.72
N PHE A 100 -6.25 3.05 25.63
CA PHE A 100 -6.35 4.37 25.04
C PHE A 100 -6.80 5.37 26.07
N ASP A 101 -6.07 6.48 26.13
CA ASP A 101 -6.41 7.62 26.95
C ASP A 101 -6.46 8.86 26.06
N MET A 102 -7.67 9.42 25.91
CA MET A 102 -7.83 10.76 25.37
C MET A 102 -7.59 11.72 26.53
N ALA A 103 -6.31 11.96 26.81
CA ALA A 103 -5.86 12.69 27.98
C ALA A 103 -6.46 14.12 28.05
N ASP A 104 -6.77 14.71 26.90
CA ASP A 104 -7.39 16.03 26.84
C ASP A 104 -8.14 16.27 25.51
N ARG A 105 -9.47 16.43 25.59
CA ARG A 105 -10.32 16.79 24.44
C ARG A 105 -9.98 18.17 23.88
N GLU A 106 -9.43 19.06 24.71
CA GLU A 106 -8.97 20.37 24.26
C GLU A 106 -7.59 20.26 23.61
N ALA A 107 -6.63 19.53 24.18
CA ALA A 107 -5.28 19.43 23.61
C ALA A 107 -5.18 18.58 22.32
N ALA A 108 -6.22 17.82 21.98
CA ALA A 108 -6.24 16.92 20.82
C ALA A 108 -5.07 15.91 20.81
N THR A 109 -4.56 15.58 22.01
CA THR A 109 -3.51 14.58 22.20
C THR A 109 -4.13 13.23 22.47
N ILE A 110 -3.71 12.22 21.70
CA ILE A 110 -4.13 10.84 21.87
C ILE A 110 -2.96 10.03 22.41
N ARG A 111 -3.16 9.32 23.53
CA ARG A 111 -2.16 8.39 24.07
C ARG A 111 -2.64 6.95 23.95
N ALA A 112 -1.74 6.08 23.51
CA ALA A 112 -1.92 4.65 23.46
C ALA A 112 -0.79 3.98 24.24
N SER A 113 -1.13 2.89 24.94
CA SER A 113 -0.15 1.92 25.41
C SER A 113 -0.56 0.54 24.95
N ALA A 114 0.40 -0.28 24.56
CA ALA A 114 0.16 -1.61 24.02
C ALA A 114 1.31 -2.55 24.40
N LYS A 115 1.05 -3.85 24.35
CA LYS A 115 2.07 -4.89 24.46
C LYS A 115 2.45 -5.41 23.09
N LEU A 116 3.73 -5.67 22.92
CA LEU A 116 4.28 -6.26 21.71
C LEU A 116 4.40 -7.78 21.87
N THR A 117 3.76 -8.53 20.99
CA THR A 117 3.88 -10.00 20.91
C THR A 117 4.98 -10.44 19.95
N GLU A 118 5.37 -9.56 19.02
CA GLU A 118 6.45 -9.78 18.07
C GLU A 118 7.46 -8.63 18.09
N ARG A 119 8.55 -8.79 17.34
CA ARG A 119 9.65 -7.81 17.30
C ARG A 119 9.37 -6.63 16.40
N SER A 120 8.53 -6.82 15.40
CA SER A 120 8.17 -5.78 14.45
C SER A 120 6.74 -5.34 14.70
N ALA A 121 6.50 -4.03 14.63
CA ALA A 121 5.18 -3.48 14.83
C ALA A 121 4.94 -2.31 13.87
N ALA A 122 3.69 -2.15 13.46
CA ALA A 122 3.22 -0.99 12.73
C ALA A 122 1.96 -0.45 13.39
N LEU A 123 1.87 0.89 13.45
CA LEU A 123 0.75 1.62 14.01
C LEU A 123 0.43 2.81 13.11
N LEU A 124 -0.85 3.02 12.84
CA LEU A 124 -1.37 4.15 12.11
C LEU A 124 -2.48 4.81 12.94
N MET A 125 -2.25 6.05 13.34
CA MET A 125 -3.26 6.87 14.00
C MET A 125 -3.98 7.75 13.00
N LEU A 126 -5.30 7.81 13.08
CA LEU A 126 -6.13 8.48 12.09
C LEU A 126 -7.16 9.39 12.77
N ALA A 127 -7.28 10.61 12.26
CA ALA A 127 -8.53 11.35 12.34
C ALA A 127 -9.62 10.62 11.50
N PRO A 128 -10.92 10.97 11.64
CA PRO A 128 -11.98 10.35 10.86
C PRO A 128 -11.63 10.29 9.37
N ALA A 129 -11.67 9.08 8.82
CA ALA A 129 -11.22 8.80 7.46
C ALA A 129 -12.39 8.36 6.57
N THR A 130 -12.29 8.69 5.29
CA THR A 130 -13.27 8.29 4.28
C THR A 130 -12.58 7.49 3.19
N THR A 131 -13.11 6.30 2.92
CA THR A 131 -12.68 5.45 1.81
C THR A 131 -13.62 5.61 0.64
N ARG A 132 -13.07 5.79 -0.56
CA ARG A 132 -13.81 5.82 -1.82
C ARG A 132 -13.21 4.79 -2.75
N THR A 133 -14.04 3.92 -3.33
CA THR A 133 -13.58 2.81 -4.17
C THR A 133 -14.50 2.60 -5.38
N ILE A 134 -13.90 2.32 -6.53
CA ILE A 134 -14.58 1.89 -7.75
C ILE A 134 -14.83 0.37 -7.67
N MET A 135 -16.10 -0.03 -7.57
CA MET A 135 -16.50 -1.45 -7.46
C MET A 135 -16.66 -2.14 -8.82
N SER A 136 -16.45 -1.41 -9.91
CA SER A 136 -16.73 -1.89 -11.28
C SER A 136 -15.55 -2.67 -11.89
N LYS A 137 -15.12 -3.77 -11.25
CA LYS A 137 -13.97 -4.62 -11.66
C LYS A 137 -13.91 -4.88 -13.17
N ARG A 138 -15.00 -5.39 -13.76
CA ARG A 138 -15.06 -5.69 -15.21
C ARG A 138 -14.75 -4.48 -16.10
N ARG A 139 -15.20 -3.28 -15.71
CA ARG A 139 -14.98 -2.06 -16.50
C ARG A 139 -13.54 -1.57 -16.38
N ILE A 140 -12.96 -1.64 -15.18
CA ILE A 140 -11.56 -1.30 -14.94
C ILE A 140 -10.64 -2.24 -15.73
N VAL A 141 -10.85 -3.55 -15.61
CA VAL A 141 -10.05 -4.56 -16.32
C VAL A 141 -10.13 -4.35 -17.84
N ALA A 142 -11.33 -4.15 -18.39
CA ALA A 142 -11.51 -3.90 -19.82
C ALA A 142 -10.79 -2.62 -20.28
N TYR A 143 -10.86 -1.55 -19.49
CA TYR A 143 -10.22 -0.28 -19.82
C TYR A 143 -8.68 -0.38 -19.76
N MET A 144 -8.12 -0.96 -18.69
CA MET A 144 -6.68 -1.18 -18.61
C MET A 144 -6.20 -2.05 -19.77
N LYS A 145 -6.91 -3.12 -20.10
CA LYS A 145 -6.56 -3.98 -21.24
C LYS A 145 -6.44 -3.23 -22.56
N GLU A 146 -7.35 -2.31 -22.82
CA GLU A 146 -7.38 -1.53 -24.06
C GLU A 146 -6.22 -0.51 -24.12
N HIS A 147 -5.89 0.15 -23.01
CA HIS A 147 -4.97 1.29 -23.01
C HIS A 147 -3.59 1.03 -22.37
N TYR A 148 -3.36 -0.11 -21.70
CA TYR A 148 -2.12 -0.33 -20.94
C TYR A 148 -0.86 -0.25 -21.80
N ASN A 149 -0.93 -0.60 -23.09
CA ASN A 149 0.20 -0.43 -24.03
C ASN A 149 0.67 1.01 -24.12
N SER A 150 -0.25 1.96 -24.27
CA SER A 150 0.10 3.36 -24.42
C SER A 150 0.54 3.97 -23.10
N TRP A 151 0.07 3.44 -21.97
CA TRP A 151 0.55 3.83 -20.64
C TRP A 151 2.00 3.39 -20.43
N VAL A 152 2.35 2.17 -20.85
CA VAL A 152 3.73 1.66 -20.81
C VAL A 152 4.65 2.53 -21.66
N ALA A 153 4.26 2.84 -22.90
CA ALA A 153 5.06 3.72 -23.77
C ALA A 153 5.29 5.10 -23.14
N LEU A 154 4.24 5.69 -22.54
CA LEU A 154 4.36 6.96 -21.83
C LEU A 154 5.29 6.84 -20.61
N ALA A 155 5.16 5.78 -19.83
CA ALA A 155 5.97 5.53 -18.64
C ALA A 155 7.47 5.41 -18.98
N GLU A 156 7.81 4.64 -20.01
CA GLU A 156 9.20 4.48 -20.49
C GLU A 156 9.82 5.83 -20.90
N THR A 157 9.08 6.66 -21.64
CA THR A 157 9.56 8.01 -22.01
C THR A 157 9.70 8.96 -20.82
N SER A 158 8.98 8.68 -19.73
CA SER A 158 8.97 9.47 -18.50
C SER A 158 9.92 8.94 -17.42
N GLY A 159 10.69 7.88 -17.70
CA GLY A 159 11.60 7.25 -16.74
C GLY A 159 10.90 6.43 -15.64
N PHE A 160 9.68 5.98 -15.88
CA PHE A 160 8.96 5.03 -15.04
C PHE A 160 9.24 3.61 -15.52
N ASP A 161 9.33 2.68 -14.58
CA ASP A 161 9.34 1.25 -14.91
C ASP A 161 7.91 0.84 -15.30
N ALA A 162 7.78 0.26 -16.48
CA ALA A 162 6.53 -0.21 -17.06
C ALA A 162 5.88 -1.31 -16.21
N ASP A 163 6.70 -2.19 -15.62
CA ASP A 163 6.21 -3.34 -14.86
C ASP A 163 5.60 -2.93 -13.51
N ASP A 164 5.85 -1.69 -13.06
CA ASP A 164 5.36 -1.14 -11.80
C ASP A 164 4.16 -0.20 -11.94
N LEU A 165 3.59 -0.07 -13.14
CA LEU A 165 2.43 0.77 -13.37
C LEU A 165 1.18 0.21 -12.69
N ILE A 166 0.57 1.07 -11.87
CA ILE A 166 -0.69 0.81 -11.18
C ILE A 166 -1.75 1.85 -11.55
N LEU A 167 -3.01 1.43 -11.53
CA LEU A 167 -4.19 2.30 -11.66
C LEU A 167 -4.90 2.38 -10.31
N ILE A 168 -4.98 3.58 -9.73
CA ILE A 168 -5.68 3.83 -8.46
C ILE A 168 -7.19 3.73 -8.68
N THR A 169 -7.82 2.76 -8.02
CA THR A 169 -9.26 2.52 -8.02
C THR A 169 -9.93 2.76 -6.68
N GLY A 170 -9.15 2.98 -5.62
CA GLY A 170 -9.70 3.39 -4.33
C GLY A 170 -8.70 4.17 -3.50
N THR A 171 -9.19 5.03 -2.62
CA THR A 171 -8.40 5.89 -1.74
C THR A 171 -9.06 5.97 -0.38
N THR A 172 -8.28 5.84 0.68
CA THR A 172 -8.70 6.19 2.04
C THR A 172 -8.02 7.49 2.43
N THR A 173 -8.81 8.53 2.67
CA THR A 173 -8.31 9.87 2.97
C THR A 173 -8.72 10.33 4.37
N THR A 174 -7.84 11.05 5.05
CA THR A 174 -8.07 11.63 6.40
C THR A 174 -7.53 13.05 6.49
N ALA A 175 -8.01 13.84 7.45
CA ALA A 175 -7.51 15.19 7.68
C ALA A 175 -6.14 15.21 8.39
N ALA A 176 -5.83 14.18 9.19
CA ALA A 176 -4.58 14.08 9.92
C ALA A 176 -4.27 12.62 10.27
N CYS A 177 -2.98 12.27 10.30
CA CYS A 177 -2.54 10.94 10.69
C CYS A 177 -1.16 10.96 11.37
N GLY A 178 -0.83 9.86 12.04
CA GLY A 178 0.54 9.57 12.46
C GLY A 178 0.87 8.12 12.12
N ALA A 179 2.03 7.85 11.56
CA ALA A 179 2.45 6.49 11.20
C ALA A 179 3.77 6.12 11.88
N LEU A 180 3.84 4.88 12.37
CA LEU A 180 4.99 4.30 13.06
C LEU A 180 5.20 2.88 12.53
N ALA A 181 6.45 2.53 12.22
CA ALA A 181 6.84 1.16 11.94
C ALA A 181 8.30 0.94 12.35
N PHE A 182 8.55 -0.06 13.18
CA PHE A 182 9.88 -0.33 13.72
C PHE A 182 10.09 -1.82 13.97
N THR A 183 11.36 -2.21 14.10
CA THR A 183 11.78 -3.54 14.54
C THR A 183 12.70 -3.43 15.75
N LEU A 184 12.38 -4.15 16.82
CA LEU A 184 13.19 -4.16 18.03
C LEU A 184 14.55 -4.86 17.78
N PRO A 185 15.65 -4.31 18.32
CA PRO A 185 16.97 -4.91 18.19
C PRO A 185 17.02 -6.31 18.84
N ASP A 186 17.94 -7.14 18.36
CA ASP A 186 18.22 -8.45 18.96
C ASP A 186 18.76 -8.23 20.38
N SER A 187 17.90 -8.36 21.38
CA SER A 187 18.37 -8.46 22.76
C SER A 187 18.95 -9.86 22.96
N ASN A 188 20.26 -10.01 22.72
CA ASN A 188 21.02 -11.24 22.98
C ASN A 188 20.98 -11.70 24.47
N SER A 189 20.18 -11.07 25.32
CA SER A 189 20.15 -11.25 26.77
C SER A 189 18.75 -11.46 27.36
N ARG A 190 17.70 -11.66 26.53
CA ARG A 190 16.38 -12.02 27.08
C ARG A 190 16.38 -13.46 27.62
N GLY A 191 16.67 -13.59 28.91
CA GLY A 191 16.49 -14.85 29.64
C GLY A 191 15.02 -15.27 29.68
N GLU A 192 14.77 -16.58 29.74
CA GLU A 192 13.44 -17.15 30.00
C GLU A 192 12.81 -16.48 31.23
N GLY A 193 11.79 -15.65 31.02
CA GLY A 193 11.05 -14.95 32.08
C GLY A 193 10.92 -13.43 31.95
N THR A 194 11.52 -12.79 30.94
CA THR A 194 11.34 -11.33 30.74
C THR A 194 9.93 -10.95 30.32
N GLU A 195 9.39 -9.93 31.00
CA GLU A 195 8.10 -9.28 30.71
C GLU A 195 8.01 -8.86 29.23
N THR A 196 6.84 -8.98 28.60
CA THR A 196 6.59 -8.55 27.21
C THR A 196 6.86 -7.05 27.05
N PRO A 197 7.52 -6.59 25.96
CA PRO A 197 7.81 -5.17 25.78
C PRO A 197 6.54 -4.34 25.78
N GLN A 198 6.57 -3.19 26.46
CA GLN A 198 5.48 -2.25 26.50
C GLN A 198 5.78 -1.07 25.57
N LEU A 199 4.92 -0.92 24.55
CA LEU A 199 4.91 0.21 23.64
C LEU A 199 4.03 1.32 24.24
N SER A 200 4.55 2.54 24.31
CA SER A 200 3.77 3.75 24.56
C SER A 200 3.87 4.67 23.36
N VAL A 201 2.73 5.18 22.90
CA VAL A 201 2.67 6.12 21.77
C VAL A 201 1.80 7.30 22.15
N SER A 202 2.26 8.50 21.85
CA SER A 202 1.47 9.72 21.94
C SER A 202 1.42 10.42 20.59
N TRP A 203 0.24 10.84 20.17
CA TRP A 203 0.01 11.69 19.02
C TRP A 203 -0.50 13.03 19.48
N ASP A 204 0.08 14.11 18.98
CA ASP A 204 -0.54 15.42 18.99
C ASP A 204 -1.05 15.72 17.59
N SER A 205 -2.37 15.78 17.40
CA SER A 205 -2.95 16.00 16.07
C SER A 205 -2.77 17.44 15.58
N ARG A 206 -2.53 18.41 16.47
CA ARG A 206 -2.27 19.81 16.09
C ARG A 206 -0.84 19.98 15.59
N GLU A 207 0.11 19.34 16.27
CA GLU A 207 1.51 19.38 15.83
C GLU A 207 1.82 18.35 14.74
N GLY A 208 0.91 17.41 14.48
CA GLY A 208 1.21 16.24 13.64
C GLY A 208 2.32 15.36 14.20
N MET A 209 2.62 15.49 15.49
CA MET A 209 3.78 14.88 16.11
C MET A 209 3.39 13.55 16.75
N MET A 210 4.01 12.48 16.27
CA MET A 210 3.94 11.16 16.89
C MET A 210 5.23 10.93 17.68
N ARG A 211 5.10 10.52 18.95
CA ARG A 211 6.21 10.05 19.79
C ARG A 211 5.91 8.62 20.20
N ALA A 212 6.92 7.77 20.15
CA ALA A 212 6.79 6.38 20.50
C ALA A 212 8.00 5.95 21.34
N GLU A 213 7.72 5.16 22.37
CA GLU A 213 8.70 4.65 23.32
C GLU A 213 8.43 3.16 23.55
N VAL A 214 9.49 2.36 23.65
CA VAL A 214 9.38 0.95 24.08
C VAL A 214 10.18 0.78 25.34
N ASP A 215 9.52 0.32 26.41
CA ASP A 215 10.10 0.15 27.74
C ASP A 215 10.84 1.42 28.24
N GLY A 216 10.26 2.59 27.94
CA GLY A 216 10.82 3.92 28.29
C GLY A 216 12.00 4.38 27.43
N THR A 217 12.31 3.67 26.33
CA THR A 217 13.34 4.07 25.36
C THR A 217 12.67 4.63 24.11
N ASP A 218 13.03 5.87 23.73
CA ASP A 218 12.53 6.53 22.53
C ASP A 218 12.83 5.73 21.25
N ILE A 219 11.80 5.55 20.41
CA ILE A 219 11.98 5.11 19.02
C ILE A 219 12.39 6.34 18.21
N VAL A 220 13.66 6.41 17.81
CA VAL A 220 14.24 7.57 17.13
C VAL A 220 13.68 7.73 15.71
N GLY A 221 13.46 8.98 15.29
CA GLY A 221 12.58 9.39 14.19
C GLY A 221 12.79 8.86 12.76
N ARG A 222 13.73 7.96 12.47
CA ARG A 222 13.76 7.26 11.16
C ARG A 222 12.57 6.31 10.98
N ASP A 223 12.01 5.84 12.10
CA ASP A 223 10.95 4.85 12.15
C ASP A 223 9.54 5.47 12.29
N THR A 224 9.43 6.79 12.17
CA THR A 224 8.16 7.54 12.25
C THR A 224 7.95 8.34 10.99
N CYS A 225 6.72 8.33 10.46
CA CYS A 225 6.31 9.32 9.46
C CYS A 225 5.36 10.33 10.09
N ARG A 226 5.64 11.61 9.80
CA ARG A 226 4.93 12.76 10.34
C ARG A 226 4.09 13.39 9.26
N THR A 227 2.79 13.58 9.51
CA THR A 227 1.97 14.56 8.79
C THR A 227 0.80 15.01 9.65
N GLY A 228 0.91 16.23 10.17
CA GLY A 228 -0.24 16.98 10.63
C GLY A 228 -0.28 18.29 9.86
N VAL A 229 -1.49 18.70 9.52
CA VAL A 229 -1.80 20.05 9.08
C VAL A 229 -1.55 20.96 10.29
N ALA A 230 -0.63 21.92 10.17
CA ALA A 230 -0.48 22.93 11.21
C ALA A 230 -1.83 23.66 11.37
N PRO A 231 -2.35 23.84 12.60
CA PRO A 231 -3.60 24.55 12.79
C PRO A 231 -3.47 25.94 12.17
N GLU A 232 -4.47 26.28 11.34
CA GLU A 232 -4.58 27.54 10.62
C GLU A 232 -4.19 28.70 11.54
N SER A 233 -3.01 29.28 11.34
CA SER A 233 -2.77 30.65 11.78
C SER A 233 -3.77 31.52 11.02
N GLU A 234 -4.72 32.10 11.74
CA GLU A 234 -5.82 32.93 11.22
C GLU A 234 -5.29 33.90 10.15
N GLY A 235 -5.47 33.58 8.87
CA GLY A 235 -5.08 34.44 7.75
C GLY A 235 -4.43 33.76 6.54
N ALA A 236 -3.97 32.51 6.64
CA ALA A 236 -3.48 31.75 5.48
C ALA A 236 -4.52 30.71 5.05
N GLN A 237 -5.08 30.86 3.85
CA GLN A 237 -5.88 29.81 3.20
C GLN A 237 -4.94 28.64 2.87
N SER A 238 -4.75 27.72 3.81
CA SER A 238 -3.92 26.53 3.57
C SER A 238 -4.62 25.65 2.54
N ALA A 239 -3.99 25.46 1.39
CA ALA A 239 -4.47 24.66 0.28
C ALA A 239 -4.27 23.14 0.51
N GLU A 240 -4.14 22.70 1.77
CA GLU A 240 -3.86 21.32 2.10
C GLU A 240 -5.13 20.47 2.03
N GLY A 241 -5.25 19.70 0.94
CA GLY A 241 -6.29 18.69 0.79
C GLY A 241 -6.15 17.53 1.77
N PRO A 242 -7.14 16.63 1.83
CA PRO A 242 -7.09 15.48 2.74
C PRO A 242 -5.94 14.53 2.36
N LEU A 243 -5.25 13.99 3.35
CA LEU A 243 -4.12 13.07 3.23
C LEU A 243 -4.60 11.67 2.82
N CYS A 244 -4.01 11.08 1.78
CA CYS A 244 -4.31 9.71 1.37
C CYS A 244 -3.44 8.71 2.14
N VAL A 245 -4.05 7.86 2.96
CA VAL A 245 -3.37 6.89 3.84
C VAL A 245 -3.35 5.46 3.32
N PHE A 246 -4.34 5.08 2.51
CA PHE A 246 -4.38 3.81 1.82
C PHE A 246 -4.84 3.99 0.37
N VAL A 247 -4.34 3.14 -0.51
CA VAL A 247 -4.81 3.05 -1.90
C VAL A 247 -5.22 1.63 -2.25
N HIS A 248 -6.27 1.53 -3.05
CA HIS A 248 -6.58 0.33 -3.81
C HIS A 248 -6.24 0.54 -5.26
N TYR A 249 -5.58 -0.43 -5.87
CA TYR A 249 -5.17 -0.33 -7.26
C TYR A 249 -5.29 -1.65 -7.99
N TYR A 250 -5.28 -1.55 -9.31
CA TYR A 250 -5.04 -2.66 -10.23
C TYR A 250 -3.64 -2.54 -10.81
N LYS A 251 -2.98 -3.68 -10.97
CA LYS A 251 -1.67 -3.83 -11.62
C LYS A 251 -1.81 -4.88 -12.72
N MET A 252 -1.11 -4.66 -13.84
CA MET A 252 -1.03 -5.62 -14.94
C MET A 252 0.42 -6.05 -15.10
N LYS A 253 0.63 -7.31 -15.47
CA LYS A 253 1.97 -7.83 -15.77
C LYS A 253 1.92 -8.70 -17.01
N ARG A 254 2.91 -8.57 -17.87
CA ARG A 254 3.04 -9.41 -19.08
C ARG A 254 4.06 -10.50 -18.85
N ARG A 255 3.82 -11.64 -19.47
CA ARG A 255 4.83 -12.69 -19.54
C ARG A 255 5.97 -12.18 -20.41
N PHE A 256 7.10 -11.85 -19.81
CA PHE A 256 8.32 -11.59 -20.58
C PHE A 256 8.88 -12.94 -21.04
N TRP A 257 8.79 -13.24 -22.34
CA TRP A 257 9.15 -14.55 -22.91
C TRP A 257 10.66 -14.88 -22.85
N TRP A 258 11.50 -13.99 -22.31
CA TRP A 258 12.96 -14.09 -22.42
C TRP A 258 13.64 -14.76 -21.23
N SER A 259 12.92 -15.14 -20.17
CA SER A 259 13.48 -15.89 -19.03
C SER A 259 13.42 -17.41 -19.18
N ARG A 260 13.21 -17.95 -20.40
CA ARG A 260 13.80 -19.25 -20.71
C ARG A 260 15.31 -19.05 -20.64
N ALA A 261 15.87 -19.30 -19.46
CA ALA A 261 17.28 -19.21 -19.17
C ALA A 261 18.03 -19.76 -20.39
N ILE A 262 18.65 -18.86 -21.16
CA ILE A 262 19.69 -19.24 -22.09
C ILE A 262 20.78 -19.71 -21.14
N ARG A 263 20.75 -21.01 -20.82
CA ARG A 263 21.80 -21.67 -20.07
C ARG A 263 23.00 -21.60 -21.01
N ALA A 264 23.76 -20.51 -20.89
CA ALA A 264 24.99 -20.33 -21.61
C ALA A 264 25.85 -21.53 -21.24
N ALA A 265 25.97 -22.47 -22.18
CA ALA A 265 26.95 -23.53 -22.12
C ALA A 265 28.32 -22.89 -22.41
N ALA A 266 28.73 -21.97 -21.54
CA ALA A 266 30.09 -21.48 -21.50
C ALA A 266 30.95 -22.67 -21.05
N GLY A 267 31.39 -23.48 -22.01
CA GLY A 267 32.46 -24.45 -21.78
C GLY A 267 33.69 -23.73 -21.21
N PRO A 268 34.59 -24.40 -20.49
CA PRO A 268 35.70 -23.74 -19.79
C PRO A 268 36.54 -22.87 -20.73
N HIS A 269 36.45 -21.55 -20.58
CA HIS A 269 37.33 -20.61 -21.27
C HIS A 269 38.63 -20.56 -20.47
N GLU A 270 39.61 -21.37 -20.84
CA GLU A 270 40.98 -21.16 -20.37
C GLU A 270 41.49 -19.86 -20.99
N PHE A 271 41.48 -18.78 -20.21
CA PHE A 271 42.14 -17.54 -20.62
C PHE A 271 43.65 -17.79 -20.74
N PRO A 272 44.30 -17.38 -21.84
CA PRO A 272 45.75 -17.47 -21.96
C PRO A 272 46.40 -16.61 -20.88
N LYS A 273 47.34 -17.20 -20.13
CA LYS A 273 48.14 -16.53 -19.11
C LYS A 273 48.92 -15.38 -19.75
N GLY A 274 48.44 -14.17 -19.55
CA GLY A 274 49.14 -12.93 -19.89
C GLY A 274 50.36 -12.76 -18.98
N ARG A 275 51.47 -12.33 -19.60
CA ARG A 275 52.80 -12.20 -19.00
C ARG A 275 52.82 -11.22 -17.84
N GLU A 276 53.53 -11.63 -16.79
CA GLU A 276 54.16 -10.76 -15.80
C GLU A 276 55.05 -9.76 -16.55
N ASP A 277 54.86 -8.46 -16.35
CA ASP A 277 55.93 -7.46 -16.27
C ASP A 277 55.33 -6.04 -16.10
N GLU A 278 56.02 -5.28 -15.24
CA GLU A 278 56.01 -3.83 -15.02
C GLU A 278 55.19 -3.27 -13.83
N ASP A 279 55.98 -2.79 -12.86
CA ASP A 279 55.61 -2.17 -11.60
C ASP A 279 54.65 -0.96 -11.78
N PRO A 280 53.51 -0.94 -11.08
CA PRO A 280 52.61 0.20 -11.14
C PRO A 280 53.15 1.39 -10.33
N PRO A 281 52.93 2.63 -10.78
CA PRO A 281 53.30 3.83 -10.05
C PRO A 281 52.51 3.95 -8.74
N ARG A 282 53.20 4.40 -7.68
CA ARG A 282 52.63 4.73 -6.38
C ARG A 282 51.55 5.81 -6.51
N VAL A 283 50.29 5.40 -6.46
CA VAL A 283 49.13 6.30 -6.36
C VAL A 283 48.91 6.67 -4.89
N CYS A 284 48.75 7.96 -4.64
CA CYS A 284 48.53 8.55 -3.32
C CYS A 284 47.24 8.01 -2.68
N ALA A 285 47.33 7.67 -1.39
CA ALA A 285 46.21 7.36 -0.52
C ALA A 285 45.33 8.60 -0.32
N GLY A 286 44.39 8.82 -1.25
CA GLY A 286 43.18 9.60 -1.03
C GLY A 286 42.15 8.67 -0.40
N CYS A 287 41.51 9.13 0.67
CA CYS A 287 40.48 8.38 1.38
C CYS A 287 39.21 8.31 0.52
N ASP A 288 39.20 7.40 -0.45
CA ASP A 288 37.97 6.97 -1.10
C ASP A 288 37.15 6.26 -0.01
N ARG A 289 36.15 6.97 0.52
CA ARG A 289 35.07 6.31 1.23
C ARG A 289 34.40 5.45 0.17
N ASP A 290 34.60 4.15 0.28
CA ASP A 290 33.79 3.17 -0.43
C ASP A 290 32.32 3.51 -0.12
N GLU A 291 31.68 4.24 -1.04
CA GLU A 291 30.23 4.28 -1.15
C GLU A 291 29.88 2.84 -1.52
N GLU A 292 29.69 2.01 -0.49
CA GLU A 292 29.12 0.67 -0.66
C GLU A 292 27.82 0.88 -1.43
N ASP A 293 27.83 0.51 -2.72
CA ASP A 293 26.65 0.49 -3.57
C ASP A 293 25.61 -0.42 -2.89
N GLU A 294 24.78 0.17 -2.02
CA GLU A 294 23.68 -0.54 -1.38
C GLU A 294 22.77 -1.03 -2.50
N GLU A 295 22.80 -2.35 -2.73
CA GLU A 295 21.92 -2.95 -3.74
C GLU A 295 20.48 -2.51 -3.44
N PRO A 296 19.75 -2.01 -4.44
CA PRO A 296 18.42 -1.50 -4.24
C PRO A 296 17.55 -2.61 -3.65
N VAL A 297 17.06 -2.39 -2.43
CA VAL A 297 16.16 -3.32 -1.76
C VAL A 297 14.92 -3.48 -2.63
N GLU A 298 14.77 -4.66 -3.23
CA GLU A 298 13.66 -4.99 -4.11
C GLU A 298 12.36 -4.93 -3.30
N ARG A 299 11.48 -4.01 -3.67
CA ARG A 299 10.23 -3.74 -2.97
C ARG A 299 9.30 -4.95 -3.10
N HIS A 300 8.76 -5.40 -1.97
CA HIS A 300 7.68 -6.40 -2.01
C HIS A 300 6.30 -5.76 -2.23
N ASP A 301 5.66 -6.04 -3.38
CA ASP A 301 4.25 -5.77 -3.63
C ASP A 301 3.46 -7.11 -3.60
N PRO A 302 2.49 -7.28 -2.68
CA PRO A 302 1.71 -8.52 -2.60
C PRO A 302 0.81 -8.77 -3.83
N VAL A 303 0.54 -7.76 -4.64
CA VAL A 303 -0.17 -7.94 -5.93
C VAL A 303 0.74 -8.64 -6.94
N ASP A 304 2.06 -8.44 -6.88
CA ASP A 304 3.00 -9.12 -7.78
C ASP A 304 3.03 -10.63 -7.54
N ASP A 305 2.87 -11.09 -6.30
CA ASP A 305 2.74 -12.52 -5.99
C ASP A 305 1.56 -13.15 -6.72
N VAL A 306 0.42 -12.44 -6.75
CA VAL A 306 -0.78 -12.89 -7.48
C VAL A 306 -0.54 -12.89 -8.98
N LEU A 307 0.06 -11.83 -9.52
CA LEU A 307 0.35 -11.71 -10.95
C LEU A 307 1.31 -12.80 -11.42
N ASN A 308 2.38 -13.04 -10.65
CA ASN A 308 3.35 -14.10 -10.92
C ASN A 308 2.67 -15.47 -10.86
N TYR A 309 1.85 -15.75 -9.85
CA TYR A 309 1.09 -17.00 -9.77
C TYR A 309 0.18 -17.21 -10.99
N ILE A 310 -0.55 -16.19 -11.44
CA ILE A 310 -1.40 -16.28 -12.64
C ILE A 310 -0.57 -16.66 -13.86
N LEU A 311 0.59 -16.02 -14.07
CA LEU A 311 1.45 -16.30 -15.21
C LEU A 311 2.12 -17.68 -15.10
N GLU A 312 2.50 -18.13 -13.91
CA GLU A 312 3.15 -19.43 -13.72
C GLU A 312 2.19 -20.61 -13.85
N ASN A 313 0.92 -20.44 -13.42
CA ASN A 313 -0.06 -21.51 -13.31
C ASN A 313 -1.14 -21.49 -14.41
N SER A 314 -0.92 -20.73 -15.48
CA SER A 314 -1.84 -20.70 -16.63
C SER A 314 -1.11 -20.45 -17.94
N SER A 315 -1.83 -20.52 -19.06
CA SER A 315 -1.36 -20.10 -20.37
C SER A 315 -1.58 -18.60 -20.64
N ALA A 316 -1.85 -17.79 -19.61
CA ALA A 316 -2.03 -16.35 -19.78
C ALA A 316 -0.75 -15.69 -20.32
N HIS A 317 -0.92 -14.74 -21.24
CA HIS A 317 0.17 -13.88 -21.70
C HIS A 317 0.27 -12.60 -20.88
N THR A 318 -0.85 -12.21 -20.29
CA THR A 318 -1.00 -11.02 -19.45
C THR A 318 -1.81 -11.40 -18.23
N ALA A 319 -1.35 -11.01 -17.05
CA ALA A 319 -2.09 -11.14 -15.80
C ALA A 319 -2.59 -9.76 -15.36
N ILE A 320 -3.73 -9.73 -14.70
CA ILE A 320 -4.24 -8.54 -14.01
C ILE A 320 -4.77 -8.94 -12.64
N ALA A 321 -4.45 -8.14 -11.65
CA ALA A 321 -4.87 -8.32 -10.28
C ALA A 321 -4.96 -6.97 -9.58
N SER A 322 -5.62 -6.96 -8.43
CA SER A 322 -5.81 -5.78 -7.61
C SER A 322 -5.51 -6.07 -6.15
N THR A 323 -5.35 -5.02 -5.35
CA THR A 323 -5.25 -5.17 -3.90
C THR A 323 -6.49 -5.84 -3.30
N HIS A 324 -7.66 -5.70 -3.93
CA HIS A 324 -8.89 -6.39 -3.50
C HIS A 324 -8.79 -7.90 -3.68
N ASP A 325 -8.21 -8.37 -4.79
CA ASP A 325 -8.03 -9.81 -5.02
C ASP A 325 -7.12 -10.43 -3.95
N VAL A 326 -6.07 -9.70 -3.54
CA VAL A 326 -5.19 -10.13 -2.45
C VAL A 326 -5.95 -10.15 -1.11
N CYS A 327 -6.70 -9.09 -0.79
CA CYS A 327 -7.47 -9.02 0.46
C CYS A 327 -8.51 -10.15 0.54
N GLU A 328 -9.21 -10.42 -0.55
CA GLU A 328 -10.20 -11.50 -0.64
C GLU A 328 -9.53 -12.88 -0.49
N LEU A 329 -8.36 -13.07 -1.09
CA LEU A 329 -7.58 -14.30 -0.95
C LEU A 329 -7.15 -14.53 0.50
N LEU A 330 -6.59 -13.52 1.16
CA LEU A 330 -6.16 -13.60 2.56
C LEU A 330 -7.35 -13.82 3.50
N GLN A 331 -8.47 -13.12 3.29
CA GLN A 331 -9.67 -13.30 4.10
C GLN A 331 -10.25 -14.71 3.98
N LYS A 332 -10.23 -15.28 2.77
CA LYS A 332 -10.85 -16.57 2.50
C LYS A 332 -9.98 -17.76 2.88
N TYR A 333 -8.68 -17.68 2.61
CA TYR A 333 -7.76 -18.81 2.73
C TYR A 333 -6.62 -18.60 3.73
N GLY A 334 -6.41 -17.39 4.23
CA GLY A 334 -5.40 -17.08 5.23
C GLY A 334 -5.77 -17.69 6.59
N HIS A 335 -4.77 -18.22 7.30
CA HIS A 335 -4.94 -18.66 8.68
C HIS A 335 -4.56 -17.58 9.69
N ASP A 336 -3.64 -16.70 9.31
CA ASP A 336 -3.12 -15.59 10.11
C ASP A 336 -2.98 -14.34 9.23
N ALA A 337 -3.13 -13.16 9.84
CA ALA A 337 -2.87 -11.88 9.20
C ALA A 337 -1.40 -11.74 8.75
N SER A 338 -0.47 -12.42 9.41
CA SER A 338 0.97 -12.37 9.07
C SER A 338 1.38 -13.34 7.95
N GLU A 339 0.43 -14.10 7.38
CA GLU A 339 0.75 -15.10 6.37
C GLU A 339 1.11 -14.45 5.02
N LEU A 340 2.22 -14.91 4.41
CA LEU A 340 2.64 -14.43 3.09
C LEU A 340 1.67 -14.87 2.00
N VAL A 341 1.35 -13.97 1.06
CA VAL A 341 0.42 -14.23 -0.05
C VAL A 341 0.85 -15.45 -0.86
N VAL A 342 2.15 -15.61 -1.14
CA VAL A 342 2.71 -16.80 -1.81
C VAL A 342 2.37 -18.11 -1.09
N ALA A 343 2.43 -18.13 0.25
CA ALA A 343 2.11 -19.33 1.02
C ALA A 343 0.62 -19.68 0.90
N VAL A 344 -0.24 -18.66 0.95
CA VAL A 344 -1.69 -18.81 0.76
C VAL A 344 -2.00 -19.30 -0.66
N LEU A 345 -1.36 -18.73 -1.69
CA LEU A 345 -1.52 -19.14 -3.10
C LEU A 345 -1.10 -20.60 -3.31
N ASN A 346 0.07 -21.00 -2.80
CA ASN A 346 0.57 -22.38 -2.94
C ASN A 346 -0.32 -23.40 -2.24
N ARG A 347 -0.91 -23.05 -1.10
CA ARG A 347 -1.82 -23.92 -0.37
C ARG A 347 -3.20 -23.99 -1.02
N ALA A 348 -3.79 -22.83 -1.32
CA ALA A 348 -5.16 -22.74 -1.80
C ALA A 348 -5.29 -23.10 -3.28
N ALA A 349 -4.21 -22.94 -4.05
CA ALA A 349 -4.13 -23.16 -5.49
C ALA A 349 -5.37 -22.62 -6.24
N PRO A 350 -5.71 -21.32 -6.08
CA PRO A 350 -6.92 -20.77 -6.68
C PRO A 350 -6.89 -20.89 -8.20
N ARG A 351 -8.07 -21.08 -8.80
CA ARG A 351 -8.21 -21.24 -10.26
C ARG A 351 -7.91 -19.93 -10.96
N VAL A 352 -7.23 -20.02 -12.11
CA VAL A 352 -7.03 -18.89 -13.03
C VAL A 352 -8.08 -18.95 -14.14
N GLU A 353 -8.84 -17.88 -14.30
CA GLU A 353 -9.75 -17.70 -15.43
C GLU A 353 -9.02 -16.95 -16.56
N LEU A 354 -9.14 -17.45 -17.78
CA LEU A 354 -8.61 -16.81 -18.98
C LEU A 354 -9.77 -16.19 -19.76
N ASP A 355 -9.63 -14.93 -20.14
CA ASP A 355 -10.55 -14.31 -21.08
C ASP A 355 -10.25 -14.69 -22.54
N LYS A 356 -11.11 -14.22 -23.46
CA LYS A 356 -11.00 -14.49 -24.90
C LYS A 356 -9.69 -14.02 -25.54
N ASP A 357 -8.98 -13.09 -24.93
CA ASP A 357 -7.72 -12.54 -25.45
C ASP A 357 -6.51 -13.06 -24.66
N GLY A 358 -6.70 -14.08 -23.81
CA GLY A 358 -5.64 -14.73 -23.05
C GLY A 358 -5.14 -13.94 -21.84
N MET A 359 -5.95 -13.00 -21.33
CA MET A 359 -5.68 -12.33 -20.06
C MET A 359 -6.14 -13.21 -18.90
N GLY A 360 -5.25 -13.43 -17.93
CA GLY A 360 -5.51 -14.21 -16.73
C GLY A 360 -5.95 -13.35 -15.55
N THR A 361 -6.97 -13.81 -14.84
CA THR A 361 -7.43 -13.28 -13.55
C THR A 361 -7.62 -14.41 -12.55
N LEU A 362 -7.39 -14.16 -11.26
CA LEU A 362 -7.77 -15.11 -10.22
C LEU A 362 -9.29 -15.21 -10.09
N LEU A 363 -9.79 -16.45 -10.04
CA LEU A 363 -11.16 -16.76 -9.68
C LEU A 363 -11.20 -17.19 -8.20
N ILE A 364 -11.59 -16.26 -7.34
CA ILE A 364 -11.86 -16.55 -5.93
C ILE A 364 -13.35 -16.86 -5.85
N GLU A 365 -13.70 -18.14 -5.67
CA GLU A 365 -15.12 -18.54 -5.67
C GLU A 365 -15.87 -17.80 -4.55
N GLU A 366 -16.89 -17.02 -4.89
CA GLU A 366 -17.71 -16.38 -3.88
C GLU A 366 -18.32 -17.46 -2.99
N THR A 367 -18.10 -17.39 -1.68
CA THR A 367 -18.81 -18.24 -0.72
C THR A 367 -20.30 -17.95 -0.88
N GLN A 368 -21.03 -18.86 -1.54
CA GLN A 368 -22.46 -18.72 -1.88
C GLN A 368 -23.41 -18.51 -0.68
N ASN A 369 -22.87 -18.43 0.54
CA ASN A 369 -23.63 -18.34 1.79
C ASN A 369 -23.48 -16.99 2.53
N ALA A 370 -22.75 -16.01 2.00
CA ALA A 370 -22.68 -14.69 2.61
C ALA A 370 -23.09 -13.62 1.57
N PRO A 371 -24.13 -12.80 1.81
CA PRO A 371 -24.40 -11.65 0.95
C PRO A 371 -23.14 -10.78 0.92
N SER A 372 -22.80 -10.17 -0.21
CA SER A 372 -21.57 -9.36 -0.39
C SER A 372 -21.40 -8.25 0.68
N ALA A 373 -22.49 -7.79 1.30
CA ALA A 373 -22.49 -6.90 2.47
C ALA A 373 -21.95 -7.54 3.77
N ALA A 374 -22.08 -8.86 3.94
CA ALA A 374 -21.60 -9.63 5.09
C ALA A 374 -20.10 -9.96 5.02
N LEU A 375 -19.50 -9.99 3.83
CA LEU A 375 -18.03 -10.07 3.68
C LEU A 375 -17.35 -8.85 4.31
N ILE A 376 -18.01 -7.69 4.24
CA ILE A 376 -17.56 -6.43 4.86
C ILE A 376 -17.80 -6.44 6.38
N SER A 377 -18.90 -7.03 6.86
CA SER A 377 -19.12 -7.15 8.32
C SER A 377 -18.17 -8.13 9.01
N ASN A 378 -17.57 -9.05 8.25
CA ASN A 378 -16.57 -9.99 8.75
C ASN A 378 -15.13 -9.53 8.53
N MET A 379 -14.91 -8.32 8.00
CA MET A 379 -13.58 -7.71 7.98
C MET A 379 -13.11 -7.43 9.41
N PRO A 380 -11.80 -7.54 9.69
CA PRO A 380 -11.21 -7.15 10.99
C PRO A 380 -11.65 -5.76 11.49
N ILE A 381 -12.03 -4.88 10.55
CA ILE A 381 -12.70 -3.58 10.70
C ILE A 381 -13.74 -3.57 11.84
N LEU A 382 -14.56 -4.63 11.98
CA LEU A 382 -15.62 -4.71 13.01
C LEU A 382 -15.22 -5.51 14.25
N ARG A 383 -14.17 -6.33 14.20
CA ARG A 383 -13.68 -7.08 15.37
C ARG A 383 -12.84 -6.21 16.30
N GLN A 384 -11.99 -5.35 15.75
CA GLN A 384 -11.12 -4.46 16.54
C GLN A 384 -11.89 -3.31 17.21
N ALA A 385 -13.02 -2.88 16.64
CA ALA A 385 -13.73 -1.70 17.13
C ALA A 385 -14.52 -1.90 18.43
N GLY A 386 -14.75 -3.13 18.91
CA GLY A 386 -15.45 -3.42 20.18
C GLY A 386 -16.87 -2.82 20.33
N CYS A 387 -17.38 -2.11 19.33
CA CYS A 387 -18.53 -1.22 19.42
C CYS A 387 -19.55 -1.62 18.34
N CYS A 388 -20.17 -2.79 18.54
CA CYS A 388 -21.26 -3.26 17.70
C CYS A 388 -22.59 -2.63 18.14
N SER A 389 -22.97 -1.51 17.55
CA SER A 389 -24.37 -1.21 17.26
C SER A 389 -24.52 -0.18 16.14
N SER A 390 -25.10 -0.64 15.02
CA SER A 390 -25.53 0.12 13.83
C SER A 390 -24.45 0.65 12.86
N PHE A 391 -24.14 -0.16 11.83
CA PHE A 391 -23.47 0.30 10.62
C PHE A 391 -24.37 -0.02 9.41
N GLN A 392 -24.71 0.98 8.58
CA GLN A 392 -25.45 0.79 7.33
C GLN A 392 -24.68 1.44 6.16
N PRO A 393 -24.23 0.67 5.15
CA PRO A 393 -23.63 1.22 3.94
C PRO A 393 -24.64 2.07 3.16
N ARG A 394 -24.25 3.26 2.67
CA ARG A 394 -25.03 4.04 1.72
C ARG A 394 -24.56 3.75 0.29
N TRP A 395 -25.48 3.27 -0.53
CA TRP A 395 -25.28 3.12 -1.97
C TRP A 395 -25.91 4.30 -2.69
N TYR A 396 -25.16 4.97 -3.56
CA TYR A 396 -25.69 6.04 -4.41
C TYR A 396 -25.81 5.52 -5.84
N THR A 397 -27.05 5.42 -6.33
CA THR A 397 -27.36 5.43 -7.76
C THR A 397 -27.94 6.80 -8.05
N GLU A 398 -27.29 7.60 -8.90
CA GLU A 398 -27.82 8.90 -9.32
C GLU A 398 -29.04 8.71 -10.25
N SER A 399 -30.21 8.49 -9.67
CA SER A 399 -31.50 8.72 -10.32
C SER A 399 -32.33 9.63 -9.41
N GLY A 400 -32.44 10.90 -9.81
CA GLY A 400 -33.04 11.95 -8.99
C GLY A 400 -34.51 11.71 -8.67
N ALA A 401 -34.80 11.56 -7.38
CA ALA A 401 -36.07 11.93 -6.74
C ALA A 401 -35.82 12.11 -5.24
N ARG A 402 -35.81 13.37 -4.77
CA ARG A 402 -35.71 13.70 -3.34
C ARG A 402 -37.01 13.35 -2.64
N SER A 403 -36.96 12.51 -1.60
CA SER A 403 -37.95 12.52 -0.52
C SER A 403 -37.22 12.84 0.78
N MET A 404 -37.57 13.98 1.38
CA MET A 404 -37.10 14.37 2.70
C MET A 404 -37.85 13.55 3.75
N ALA A 405 -37.11 12.80 4.57
CA ALA A 405 -37.56 12.43 5.90
C ALA A 405 -36.62 13.09 6.91
N VAL A 406 -37.18 14.02 7.68
CA VAL A 406 -36.55 14.61 8.86
C VAL A 406 -36.53 13.55 9.95
N ALA A 407 -35.34 13.17 10.42
CA ALA A 407 -35.18 12.49 11.70
C ALA A 407 -34.59 13.50 12.68
N VAL A 408 -35.39 13.83 13.70
CA VAL A 408 -34.95 14.53 14.90
C VAL A 408 -34.21 13.52 15.77
N CYS A 409 -32.97 13.84 16.15
CA CYS A 409 -32.29 13.44 17.38
C CYS A 409 -31.44 14.62 17.83
#